data_AF-A0A4Q3TTS2-F1
#
_entry.id   AF-A0A4Q3TTS2-F1
#
_cell.length_a   1.000
_cell.length_b   1.000
_cell.length_c   1.000
_cell.angle_alpha   90.00
_cell.angle_beta   90.00
_cell.angle_gamma   90.00
#
_symmetry.space_group_name_H-M   'P 1'
#
loop_
_entity.id
_entity.type
_entity.pdbx_description
1 polymer ?
#
loop_
_entity_poly.entity_id
_entity_poly.type
_entity_poly.pdbx_seq_one_letter_code
_entity_poly.pdbx_strand_id
1 'polypeptide(L)'
;VNALQLAVMTSRLANGKKQLQPRLIKSIGGVEQPSGAEAPDLPFDPAHVEYVRQGMIAVANDRSGTAYRQSQLGLGDIQMAGKTGTAQVRNYGTGSRKSEIWALKDHNLFVAFAPVDAPRYAVAVIVEHGGKGGATAGAPRAREVMRTVLLKDPDMRARIERPLPPEPTGAAIVEDGVVGAAPEPDVVVTPQAARPAPSATSGPRPYLSEPGR
;
A
#
# COMPACT_ATOMS: atom_id res chain seq x y z
N VAL A 1 -12.36 -14.34 6.72
CA VAL A 1 -11.54 -14.02 5.53
C VAL A 1 -10.38 -15.00 5.48
N ASN A 2 -10.09 -15.61 4.33
CA ASN A 2 -8.96 -16.54 4.19
C ASN A 2 -7.78 -15.89 3.44
N ALA A 3 -6.62 -16.56 3.45
CA ALA A 3 -5.41 -16.05 2.81
C ALA A 3 -5.57 -15.85 1.30
N LEU A 4 -6.32 -16.72 0.61
CA LEU A 4 -6.55 -16.60 -0.83
C LEU A 4 -7.37 -15.35 -1.17
N GLN A 5 -8.42 -15.05 -0.40
CA GLN A 5 -9.22 -13.83 -0.55
C GLN A 5 -8.38 -12.57 -0.33
N LEU A 6 -7.49 -12.58 0.67
CA LEU A 6 -6.55 -11.47 0.88
C LEU A 6 -5.57 -11.31 -0.28
N ALA A 7 -5.04 -12.42 -0.82
CA ALA A 7 -4.17 -12.39 -1.98
C ALA A 7 -4.90 -11.83 -3.22
N VAL A 8 -6.14 -12.27 -3.48
CA VAL A 8 -6.96 -11.76 -4.58
C VAL A 8 -7.27 -10.27 -4.42
N MET A 9 -7.66 -9.83 -3.22
CA MET A 9 -7.84 -8.42 -2.91
C MET A 9 -6.57 -7.62 -3.22
N THR A 10 -5.43 -8.14 -2.80
CA THR A 10 -4.12 -7.50 -3.01
C THR A 10 -3.74 -7.47 -4.49
N SER A 11 -3.99 -8.54 -5.24
CA SER A 11 -3.81 -8.59 -6.70
C SER A 11 -4.71 -7.59 -7.42
N ARG A 12 -5.93 -7.36 -6.93
CA ARG A 12 -6.85 -6.34 -7.46
C ARG A 12 -6.32 -4.92 -7.27
N LEU A 13 -5.81 -4.62 -6.08
CA LEU A 13 -5.13 -3.34 -5.81
C LEU A 13 -3.82 -3.20 -6.60
N ALA A 14 -3.07 -4.30 -6.77
CA ALA A 14 -1.83 -4.31 -7.53
C ALA A 14 -2.05 -4.00 -9.01
N ASN A 15 -3.04 -4.62 -9.65
CA ASN A 15 -3.31 -4.35 -11.06
C ASN A 15 -4.12 -3.06 -11.30
N GLY A 16 -4.87 -2.59 -10.29
CA GLY A 16 -5.54 -1.29 -10.28
C GLY A 16 -6.79 -1.17 -11.17
N LYS A 17 -7.11 -2.17 -12.01
CA LYS A 17 -8.14 -2.04 -13.05
C LYS A 17 -9.15 -3.16 -13.08
N LYS A 18 -8.71 -4.41 -13.02
CA LYS A 18 -9.49 -5.62 -13.28
C LYS A 18 -9.88 -6.36 -12.01
N GLN A 19 -11.12 -6.86 -11.99
CA GLN A 19 -11.65 -7.78 -10.97
C GLN A 19 -11.09 -9.20 -11.14
N LEU A 20 -9.77 -9.35 -11.06
CA LEU A 20 -9.11 -10.64 -11.20
C LEU A 20 -9.75 -11.72 -10.32
N GLN A 21 -9.97 -12.89 -10.91
CA GLN A 21 -10.41 -14.10 -10.21
C GLN A 21 -9.24 -15.09 -10.15
N PRO A 22 -8.97 -15.70 -8.99
CA PRO A 22 -7.87 -16.66 -8.87
C PRO A 22 -8.20 -17.94 -9.65
N ARG A 23 -7.21 -18.52 -10.32
CA ARG A 23 -7.30 -19.85 -10.92
C ARG A 23 -6.05 -20.65 -10.65
N LEU A 24 -6.22 -21.95 -10.43
CA LEU A 24 -5.11 -22.88 -10.24
C LEU A 24 -4.81 -23.68 -11.53
N ILE A 25 -5.86 -24.02 -12.28
CA ILE A 25 -5.74 -24.83 -13.49
C ILE A 25 -5.37 -23.92 -14.66
N LYS A 26 -4.17 -24.13 -15.21
CA LYS A 26 -3.73 -23.46 -16.43
C LYS A 26 -4.24 -24.15 -17.69
N SER A 27 -4.12 -25.47 -17.74
CA SER A 27 -4.46 -26.32 -18.89
C SER A 27 -5.03 -27.66 -18.44
N ILE A 28 -5.90 -28.26 -19.25
CA ILE A 28 -6.43 -29.63 -19.06
C ILE A 28 -6.11 -30.41 -20.33
N GLY A 29 -5.35 -31.51 -20.21
CA GLY A 29 -4.94 -32.32 -21.38
C GLY A 29 -4.15 -31.54 -22.43
N GLY A 30 -3.34 -30.55 -22.02
CA GLY A 30 -2.59 -29.67 -22.93
C GLY A 30 -3.41 -28.52 -23.54
N VAL A 31 -4.72 -28.46 -23.28
CA VAL A 31 -5.58 -27.37 -23.74
C VAL A 31 -5.61 -26.26 -22.69
N GLU A 32 -5.11 -25.08 -23.05
CA GLU A 32 -5.16 -23.88 -22.21
C GLU A 32 -6.61 -23.51 -21.85
N GLN A 33 -6.82 -23.25 -20.57
CA GLN A 33 -8.11 -22.76 -20.07
C GLN A 33 -8.15 -21.23 -20.20
N PRO A 34 -9.34 -20.59 -20.31
CA PRO A 34 -9.46 -19.13 -20.36
C PRO A 34 -8.74 -18.43 -19.20
N SER A 35 -7.80 -17.53 -19.52
CA SER A 35 -6.87 -16.92 -18.55
C SER A 35 -7.56 -16.10 -17.45
N GLY A 36 -8.82 -15.68 -17.67
CA GLY A 36 -9.53 -14.75 -16.80
C GLY A 36 -9.10 -13.29 -16.99
N ALA A 37 -8.29 -12.99 -18.00
CA ALA A 37 -7.86 -11.62 -18.33
C ALA A 37 -9.04 -10.70 -18.74
N GLU A 38 -10.13 -11.29 -19.25
CA GLU A 38 -11.37 -10.60 -19.61
C GLU A 38 -12.27 -10.27 -18.41
N ALA A 39 -11.73 -10.31 -17.19
CA ALA A 39 -12.46 -9.89 -16.01
C ALA A 39 -13.04 -8.46 -16.19
N PRO A 40 -14.23 -8.20 -15.62
CA PRO A 40 -14.76 -6.84 -15.62
C PRO A 40 -13.83 -5.90 -14.87
N ASP A 41 -13.95 -4.61 -15.16
CA ASP A 41 -13.22 -3.58 -14.42
C ASP A 41 -13.73 -3.48 -12.98
N LEU A 42 -12.87 -3.04 -12.07
CA LEU A 42 -13.23 -2.77 -10.68
C LEU A 42 -14.34 -1.72 -10.64
N PRO A 43 -15.35 -1.86 -9.75
CA PRO A 43 -16.46 -0.92 -9.65
C PRO A 43 -16.05 0.28 -8.77
N PHE A 44 -14.83 0.77 -8.95
CA PHE A 44 -14.22 1.84 -8.16
C PHE A 44 -13.55 2.83 -9.08
N ASP A 45 -13.56 4.10 -8.68
CA ASP A 45 -12.78 5.13 -9.36
C ASP A 45 -11.27 4.77 -9.31
N PRO A 46 -10.58 4.73 -10.47
CA PRO A 46 -9.14 4.49 -10.51
C PRO A 46 -8.33 5.42 -9.59
N ALA A 47 -8.77 6.66 -9.39
CA ALA A 47 -8.11 7.61 -8.48
C ALA A 47 -8.16 7.14 -7.02
N HIS A 48 -9.28 6.55 -6.59
CA HIS A 48 -9.38 5.97 -5.24
C HIS A 48 -8.50 4.74 -5.08
N VAL A 49 -8.42 3.89 -6.10
CA VAL A 49 -7.56 2.71 -6.09
C VAL A 49 -6.08 3.14 -6.00
N GLU A 50 -5.70 4.16 -6.76
CA GLU A 50 -4.35 4.72 -6.71
C GLU A 50 -4.04 5.35 -5.35
N TYR A 51 -4.98 6.08 -4.74
CA TYR A 51 -4.80 6.62 -3.39
C TYR A 51 -4.55 5.51 -2.35
N VAL A 52 -5.26 4.38 -2.45
CA VAL A 52 -5.03 3.21 -1.58
C VAL A 52 -3.65 2.61 -1.85
N ARG A 53 -3.24 2.48 -3.12
CA ARG A 53 -1.90 1.99 -3.49
C ARG A 53 -0.80 2.86 -2.90
N GLN A 54 -0.93 4.18 -2.98
CA GLN A 54 0.01 5.12 -2.36
C GLN A 54 0.10 4.93 -0.84
N GLY A 55 -1.02 4.72 -0.15
CA GLY A 55 -1.01 4.36 1.27
C GLY A 55 -0.28 3.05 1.56
N MET A 56 -0.41 2.04 0.70
CA MET A 56 0.33 0.77 0.83
C MET A 56 1.83 0.93 0.53
N ILE A 57 2.20 1.80 -0.40
CA ILE A 57 3.59 2.15 -0.70
C ILE A 57 4.20 2.84 0.54
N ALA A 58 3.53 3.84 1.10
CA ALA A 58 3.97 4.57 2.29
C ALA A 58 4.21 3.64 3.48
N VAL A 59 3.31 2.68 3.74
CA VAL A 59 3.48 1.71 4.84
C VAL A 59 4.78 0.90 4.74
N ALA A 60 5.22 0.58 3.52
CA ALA A 60 6.38 -0.25 3.26
C ALA A 60 7.68 0.54 3.01
N ASN A 61 7.59 1.81 2.59
CA ASN A 61 8.74 2.57 2.10
C ASN A 61 8.97 3.90 2.83
N ASP A 62 7.97 4.49 3.50
CA ASP A 62 8.20 5.68 4.31
C ASP A 62 8.86 5.31 5.63
N ARG A 63 9.76 6.15 6.14
CA ARG A 63 10.45 5.91 7.42
C ARG A 63 9.49 5.81 8.62
N SER A 64 8.32 6.43 8.53
CA SER A 64 7.23 6.34 9.51
C SER A 64 6.29 5.15 9.28
N GLY A 65 6.42 4.45 8.15
CA GLY A 65 5.59 3.32 7.76
C GLY A 65 5.74 2.14 8.71
N THR A 66 4.63 1.47 9.02
CA THR A 66 4.61 0.38 10.02
C THR A 66 5.43 -0.84 9.62
N ALA A 67 5.70 -1.04 8.32
CA ALA A 67 6.47 -2.16 7.80
C ALA A 67 7.85 -1.74 7.26
N TYR A 68 8.20 -0.45 7.28
CA TYR A 68 9.37 0.12 6.62
C TYR A 68 10.61 -0.77 6.70
N ARG A 69 11.10 -1.05 7.91
CA ARG A 69 12.35 -1.81 8.09
C ARG A 69 12.23 -3.27 7.66
N GLN A 70 11.05 -3.85 7.79
CA GLN A 70 10.82 -5.30 7.64
C GLN A 70 10.46 -5.70 6.22
N SER A 71 9.99 -4.77 5.38
CA SER A 71 9.60 -5.00 3.98
C SER A 71 10.65 -4.57 2.94
N GLN A 72 11.86 -4.15 3.33
CA GLN A 72 12.89 -3.75 2.37
C GLN A 72 13.40 -4.94 1.56
N LEU A 73 13.12 -5.00 0.25
CA LEU A 73 13.52 -6.11 -0.62
C LEU A 73 15.05 -6.23 -0.79
N GLY A 74 15.77 -5.11 -0.72
CA GLY A 74 17.21 -5.07 -0.98
C GLY A 74 17.55 -5.49 -2.41
N LEU A 75 16.75 -5.04 -3.39
CA LEU A 75 16.86 -5.38 -4.81
C LEU A 75 16.97 -4.12 -5.69
N GLY A 76 17.73 -3.11 -5.24
CA GLY A 76 17.90 -1.86 -5.99
C GLY A 76 16.66 -0.96 -5.92
N ASP A 77 16.19 -0.51 -7.09
CA ASP A 77 15.01 0.34 -7.27
C ASP A 77 13.68 -0.40 -7.06
N ILE A 78 13.71 -1.72 -6.94
CA ILE A 78 12.50 -2.53 -6.80
C ILE A 78 11.95 -2.39 -5.39
N GLN A 79 10.82 -1.70 -5.31
CA GLN A 79 10.04 -1.55 -4.10
C GLN A 79 8.83 -2.47 -4.08
N MET A 80 8.33 -2.75 -2.88
CA MET A 80 7.04 -3.40 -2.67
C MET A 80 6.07 -2.45 -1.97
N ALA A 81 4.78 -2.60 -2.25
CA ALA A 81 3.71 -1.97 -1.48
C ALA A 81 3.11 -3.03 -0.55
N GLY A 82 2.69 -2.65 0.66
CA GLY A 82 2.09 -3.62 1.56
C GLY A 82 1.30 -3.03 2.70
N LYS A 83 0.63 -3.89 3.46
CA LYS A 83 -0.15 -3.49 4.63
C LYS A 83 -0.06 -4.51 5.75
N THR A 84 0.21 -4.01 6.94
CA THR A 84 0.19 -4.79 8.19
C THR A 84 -1.24 -4.97 8.71
N GLY A 85 -1.54 -6.17 9.20
CA GLY A 85 -2.74 -6.50 9.95
C GLY A 85 -2.43 -7.27 11.25
N THR A 86 -3.38 -7.28 12.17
CA THR A 86 -3.32 -8.06 13.40
C THR A 86 -4.73 -8.52 13.71
N ALA A 87 -4.98 -9.83 13.69
CA ALA A 87 -6.29 -10.39 13.98
C ALA A 87 -6.34 -10.89 15.42
N GLN A 88 -7.35 -10.44 16.15
CA GLN A 88 -7.47 -10.72 17.57
C GLN A 88 -8.02 -12.11 17.83
N VAL A 89 -7.36 -12.88 18.70
CA VAL A 89 -7.80 -14.24 19.07
C VAL A 89 -8.80 -14.24 20.23
N ARG A 90 -8.80 -13.17 21.04
CA ARG A 90 -9.73 -13.01 22.18
C ARG A 90 -10.14 -11.56 22.37
N ASN A 91 -11.23 -11.36 23.13
CA ASN A 91 -11.55 -10.05 23.66
C ASN A 91 -10.59 -9.72 24.81
N TYR A 92 -10.03 -8.50 24.77
CA TYR A 92 -9.08 -8.02 25.77
C TYR A 92 -9.73 -7.15 26.84
N GLY A 93 -10.91 -6.59 26.61
CA GLY A 93 -11.47 -5.53 27.47
C GLY A 93 -10.47 -4.40 27.67
N THR A 94 -10.20 -4.02 28.92
CA THR A 94 -9.14 -3.08 29.33
C THR A 94 -7.77 -3.76 29.56
N GLY A 95 -7.69 -5.07 29.37
CA GLY A 95 -6.50 -5.88 29.58
C GLY A 95 -5.46 -5.80 28.45
N SER A 96 -4.30 -6.40 28.71
CA SER A 96 -3.17 -6.39 27.77
C SER A 96 -3.39 -7.30 26.57
N ARG A 97 -3.02 -6.81 25.38
CA ARG A 97 -2.90 -7.63 24.16
C ARG A 97 -1.66 -8.52 24.14
N LYS A 98 -0.72 -8.31 25.06
CA LYS A 98 0.47 -9.16 25.18
C LYS A 98 0.11 -10.40 25.97
N SER A 99 0.54 -11.56 25.47
CA SER A 99 0.48 -12.82 26.20
C SER A 99 1.74 -13.62 25.91
N GLU A 100 2.26 -14.28 26.93
CA GLU A 100 3.34 -15.25 26.78
C GLU A 100 2.82 -16.63 26.33
N ILE A 101 1.55 -16.92 26.63
CA ILE A 101 0.86 -18.12 26.16
C ILE A 101 0.64 -18.00 24.66
N TRP A 102 1.28 -18.88 23.89
CA TRP A 102 1.27 -18.86 22.42
C TRP A 102 -0.16 -18.79 21.86
N ALA A 103 -1.05 -19.67 22.31
CA ALA A 103 -2.43 -19.73 21.84
C ALA A 103 -3.25 -18.44 22.09
N LEU A 104 -2.78 -17.55 22.96
CA LEU A 104 -3.46 -16.28 23.29
C LEU A 104 -2.83 -15.07 22.57
N LYS A 105 -1.79 -15.28 21.76
CA LYS A 105 -1.22 -14.23 20.92
C LYS A 105 -2.11 -13.99 19.71
N ASP A 106 -2.27 -12.72 19.35
CA ASP A 106 -2.92 -12.31 18.11
C ASP A 106 -2.24 -12.95 16.88
N HIS A 107 -3.01 -13.16 15.82
CA HIS A 107 -2.46 -13.54 14.53
C HIS A 107 -1.85 -12.33 13.83
N ASN A 108 -0.76 -12.58 13.12
CA ASN A 108 -0.01 -11.57 12.40
C ASN A 108 -0.30 -11.67 10.91
N LEU A 109 -0.64 -10.56 10.26
CA LEU A 109 -1.00 -10.56 8.85
C LEU A 109 -0.17 -9.52 8.10
N PHE A 110 0.24 -9.89 6.89
CA PHE A 110 0.82 -8.93 5.96
C PHE A 110 0.43 -9.29 4.54
N VAL A 111 -0.04 -8.29 3.80
CA VAL A 111 -0.30 -8.40 2.37
C VAL A 111 0.62 -7.46 1.61
N ALA A 112 1.04 -7.86 0.42
CA ALA A 112 1.89 -7.02 -0.40
C ALA A 112 1.84 -7.37 -1.88
N PHE A 113 2.27 -6.43 -2.72
CA PHE A 113 2.58 -6.67 -4.12
C PHE A 113 3.90 -5.98 -4.50
N ALA A 114 4.55 -6.51 -5.53
CA ALA A 114 5.77 -5.96 -6.09
C ALA A 114 5.95 -6.35 -7.57
N PRO A 115 6.71 -5.57 -8.35
CA PRO A 115 7.14 -4.18 -8.08
C PRO A 115 5.99 -3.18 -7.88
N VAL A 116 6.25 -1.96 -7.42
CA VAL A 116 5.19 -0.93 -7.24
C VAL A 116 4.75 -0.30 -8.56
N ASP A 117 5.72 -0.06 -9.45
CA ASP A 117 5.60 0.61 -10.74
C ASP A 117 5.03 -0.31 -11.83
N ALA A 118 5.44 -1.58 -11.83
CA ALA A 118 4.91 -2.62 -12.72
C ALA A 118 4.57 -3.90 -11.94
N PRO A 119 3.45 -3.91 -11.20
CA PRO A 119 3.11 -5.03 -10.31
C PRO A 119 2.97 -6.36 -11.02
N ARG A 120 3.69 -7.37 -10.52
CA ARG A 120 3.79 -8.69 -11.15
C ARG A 120 3.40 -9.82 -10.21
N TYR A 121 3.65 -9.63 -8.91
CA TYR A 121 3.36 -10.60 -7.87
C TYR A 121 2.59 -9.98 -6.71
N ALA A 122 1.69 -10.75 -6.11
CA ALA A 122 1.00 -10.42 -4.87
C ALA A 122 1.14 -11.57 -3.88
N VAL A 123 1.18 -11.25 -2.59
CA VAL A 123 1.34 -12.20 -1.50
C VAL A 123 0.44 -11.82 -0.33
N ALA A 124 -0.12 -12.81 0.34
CA ALA A 124 -0.77 -12.69 1.62
C ALA A 124 -0.16 -13.71 2.58
N VAL A 125 0.33 -13.23 3.73
CA VAL A 125 0.93 -14.06 4.77
C VAL A 125 0.12 -13.92 6.04
N ILE A 126 -0.25 -15.05 6.62
CA ILE A 126 -0.85 -15.15 7.95
C ILE A 126 0.09 -15.99 8.80
N VAL A 127 0.54 -15.44 9.91
CA VAL A 127 1.29 -16.17 10.94
C VAL A 127 0.40 -16.30 12.15
N GLU A 128 -0.08 -17.52 12.38
CA GLU A 128 -0.85 -17.84 13.58
C GLU A 128 -0.03 -17.54 14.82
N HIS A 129 -0.67 -16.87 15.76
CA HIS A 129 -0.08 -16.50 17.04
C HIS A 129 1.25 -15.73 16.93
N GLY A 130 1.46 -15.03 15.81
CA GLY A 130 2.65 -14.21 15.54
C GLY A 130 2.73 -12.92 16.37
N GLY A 131 1.74 -12.64 17.21
CA GLY A 131 1.69 -11.50 18.10
C GLY A 131 1.30 -10.19 17.40
N LYS A 132 1.40 -9.08 18.14
CA LYS A 132 0.94 -7.76 17.70
C LYS A 132 1.83 -7.20 16.58
N GLY A 133 1.18 -6.53 15.63
CA GLY A 133 1.81 -5.69 14.62
C GLY A 133 2.29 -6.51 13.43
N GLY A 134 1.55 -6.46 12.32
CA GLY A 134 1.79 -7.26 11.10
C GLY A 134 3.22 -7.23 10.52
N ALA A 135 4.04 -6.26 10.95
CA ALA A 135 5.44 -6.13 10.56
C ALA A 135 6.41 -7.01 11.36
N THR A 136 6.02 -7.57 12.52
CA THR A 136 6.94 -8.35 13.36
C THR A 136 7.21 -9.74 12.80
N ALA A 137 6.16 -10.42 12.33
CA ALA A 137 6.27 -11.78 11.79
C ALA A 137 5.87 -11.87 10.32
N GLY A 138 4.80 -11.18 9.90
CA GLY A 138 4.25 -11.26 8.54
C GLY A 138 5.14 -10.60 7.50
N ALA A 139 5.49 -9.32 7.69
CA ALA A 139 6.26 -8.57 6.70
C ALA A 139 7.64 -9.18 6.35
N PRO A 140 8.47 -9.64 7.31
CA PRO A 140 9.74 -10.29 6.97
C PRO A 140 9.55 -11.57 6.14
N ARG A 141 8.49 -12.36 6.40
CA ARG A 141 8.22 -13.58 5.65
C ARG A 141 7.71 -13.27 4.25
N ALA A 142 6.82 -12.30 4.12
CA ALA A 142 6.37 -11.83 2.82
C ALA A 142 7.52 -11.25 1.99
N ARG A 143 8.44 -10.50 2.61
CA ARG A 143 9.66 -9.99 1.98
C ARG A 143 10.50 -11.13 1.41
N GLU A 144 10.81 -12.16 2.20
CA GLU A 144 11.64 -13.28 1.71
C GLU A 144 10.97 -14.03 0.56
N VAL A 145 9.67 -14.31 0.65
CA VAL A 145 8.91 -14.95 -0.44
C VAL A 145 8.94 -14.09 -1.70
N MET A 146 8.62 -12.79 -1.56
CA MET A 146 8.59 -11.84 -2.68
C MET A 146 9.98 -11.70 -3.32
N ARG A 147 11.01 -11.49 -2.50
CA ARG A 147 12.41 -11.40 -2.95
C ARG A 147 12.83 -12.65 -3.72
N THR A 148 12.49 -13.83 -3.20
CA THR A 148 12.81 -15.11 -3.84
C THR A 148 12.11 -15.25 -5.19
N VAL A 149 10.83 -14.90 -5.29
CA VAL A 149 10.08 -15.03 -6.54
C VAL A 149 10.60 -14.05 -7.59
N LEU A 150 10.92 -12.81 -7.20
CA LEU A 150 11.48 -11.79 -8.09
C LEU A 150 12.87 -12.22 -8.63
N LEU A 151 13.72 -12.82 -7.79
CA LEU A 151 15.03 -13.32 -8.22
C LEU A 151 14.94 -14.57 -9.13
N LYS A 152 13.84 -15.32 -9.06
CA LYS A 152 13.61 -16.50 -9.89
C LYS A 152 12.94 -16.17 -11.22
N ASP A 153 12.33 -15.00 -11.34
CA ASP A 153 11.74 -14.53 -12.59
C ASP A 153 12.85 -13.95 -13.50
N PRO A 154 13.07 -14.50 -14.70
CA PRO A 154 14.13 -14.05 -15.61
C PRO A 154 14.04 -12.57 -15.98
N ASP A 155 12.83 -12.04 -16.20
CA ASP A 155 12.64 -10.64 -16.60
C ASP A 155 12.95 -9.71 -15.42
N MET A 156 12.51 -10.10 -14.22
CA MET A 156 12.78 -9.33 -13.01
C MET A 156 14.25 -9.40 -12.64
N ARG A 157 14.89 -10.55 -12.79
CA ARG A 157 16.32 -10.71 -12.57
C ARG A 157 17.14 -9.84 -13.51
N ALA A 158 16.80 -9.81 -14.79
CA ALA A 158 17.42 -8.91 -15.76
C ALA A 158 17.25 -7.43 -15.36
N ARG A 159 16.08 -7.04 -14.81
CA ARG A 159 15.86 -5.70 -14.28
C ARG A 159 16.73 -5.40 -13.05
N ILE A 160 16.87 -6.35 -12.13
CA ILE A 160 17.65 -6.20 -10.88
C ILE A 160 19.15 -6.07 -11.17
N GLU A 161 19.66 -6.86 -12.12
CA GLU A 161 21.08 -6.90 -12.47
C GLU A 161 21.50 -5.75 -13.38
N ARG A 162 20.55 -5.06 -14.01
CA ARG A 162 20.84 -3.89 -14.84
C ARG A 162 21.43 -2.77 -13.97
N PRO A 163 22.54 -2.13 -14.36
CA PRO A 163 23.05 -0.97 -13.67
C PRO A 163 21.96 0.08 -13.54
N LEU A 164 21.76 0.61 -12.34
CA LEU A 164 20.89 1.76 -12.16
C LEU A 164 21.38 2.88 -13.09
N PRO A 165 20.49 3.58 -13.80
CA PRO A 165 20.87 4.79 -14.51
C PRO A 165 21.64 5.69 -13.53
N PRO A 166 22.69 6.40 -13.97
CA PRO A 166 23.34 7.38 -13.12
C PRO A 166 22.26 8.34 -12.61
N GLU A 167 22.29 8.62 -11.30
CA GLU A 167 21.46 9.67 -10.69
C GLU A 167 21.53 10.91 -11.58
N PRO A 168 20.40 11.58 -11.88
CA PRO A 168 20.44 12.80 -12.67
C PRO A 168 21.39 13.76 -11.98
N THR A 169 22.58 13.92 -12.55
CA THR A 169 23.56 14.88 -12.07
C THR A 169 22.87 16.21 -12.28
N GLY A 170 22.53 16.87 -11.16
CA GLY A 170 21.74 18.09 -11.17
C GLY A 170 22.20 18.99 -12.30
N ALA A 171 21.25 19.45 -13.12
CA ALA A 171 21.50 20.42 -14.15
C ALA A 171 22.46 21.47 -13.60
N ALA A 172 23.65 21.56 -14.20
CA ALA A 172 24.64 22.54 -13.82
C ALA A 172 23.93 23.89 -13.78
N ILE A 173 23.92 24.51 -12.61
CA ILE A 173 23.50 25.89 -12.47
C ILE A 173 24.53 26.66 -13.29
N VAL A 174 24.17 27.04 -14.51
CA VAL A 174 24.91 28.02 -15.29
C VAL A 174 24.79 29.34 -14.53
N GLU A 175 25.83 29.68 -13.78
CA GLU A 175 26.04 31.03 -13.29
C GLU A 175 26.35 31.93 -14.49
N ASP A 176 25.33 32.58 -15.03
CA ASP A 176 25.49 33.77 -15.84
C ASP A 176 24.84 34.96 -15.13
N GLY A 177 25.69 35.85 -14.62
CA GLY A 177 25.55 37.28 -14.86
C GLY A 177 24.62 38.09 -13.95
N VAL A 178 25.24 38.84 -13.04
CA VAL A 178 25.00 40.26 -12.73
C VAL A 178 23.56 40.69 -12.40
N VAL A 179 23.40 40.95 -11.10
CA VAL A 179 22.46 41.82 -10.39
C VAL A 179 21.86 42.95 -11.26
N GLY A 180 20.56 42.83 -11.55
CA GLY A 180 19.70 43.93 -12.00
C GLY A 180 18.41 43.90 -11.19
N ALA A 181 18.22 44.91 -10.33
CA ALA A 181 17.00 45.07 -9.55
C ALA A 181 15.77 45.18 -10.46
N ALA A 182 14.74 44.38 -10.20
CA ALA A 182 13.44 44.54 -10.85
C ALA A 182 12.70 45.73 -10.23
N PRO A 183 12.01 46.58 -11.03
CA PRO A 183 11.15 47.63 -10.49
C PRO A 183 9.90 47.01 -9.85
N GLU A 184 9.42 47.60 -8.76
CA GLU A 184 8.20 47.14 -8.10
C GLU A 184 6.97 47.27 -9.01
N PRO A 185 6.04 46.29 -9.01
CA PRO A 185 4.80 46.41 -9.76
C PRO A 185 3.76 47.23 -8.98
N ASP A 186 3.10 48.15 -9.70
CA ASP A 186 1.96 48.92 -9.23
C ASP A 186 0.85 48.01 -8.68
N VAL A 187 0.50 48.21 -7.41
CA VAL A 187 -0.59 47.50 -6.74
C VAL A 187 -1.93 48.13 -7.15
N VAL A 188 -2.67 47.47 -8.03
CA VAL A 188 -4.09 47.76 -8.24
C VAL A 188 -4.88 47.14 -7.08
N VAL A 189 -5.35 47.99 -6.16
CA VAL A 189 -6.21 47.59 -5.04
C VAL A 189 -7.64 47.40 -5.55
N THR A 190 -8.11 46.15 -5.61
CA THR A 190 -9.55 45.83 -5.74
C THR A 190 -10.19 45.77 -4.35
N PRO A 191 -11.38 46.37 -4.12
CA PRO A 191 -12.05 46.30 -2.83
C PRO A 191 -12.53 44.87 -2.54
N GLN A 192 -12.10 44.34 -1.40
CA GLN A 192 -12.53 43.03 -0.89
C GLN A 192 -13.94 43.14 -0.30
N ALA A 193 -14.88 42.34 -0.81
CA ALA A 193 -16.21 42.20 -0.24
C ALA A 193 -16.14 41.61 1.19
N ALA A 194 -16.88 42.19 2.12
CA ALA A 194 -16.92 41.80 3.52
C ALA A 194 -17.39 40.34 3.70
N ARG A 195 -16.64 39.55 4.46
CA ARG A 195 -17.04 38.19 4.88
C ARG A 195 -18.09 38.28 5.99
N PRO A 196 -19.20 37.52 5.93
CA PRO A 196 -20.13 37.44 7.05
C PRO A 196 -19.50 36.70 8.24
N ALA A 197 -19.88 37.12 9.45
CA ALA A 197 -19.40 36.60 10.73
C ALA A 197 -19.81 35.13 10.98
N PRO A 198 -19.01 34.36 11.74
CA PRO A 198 -19.30 32.95 12.01
C PRO A 198 -20.52 32.80 12.94
N SER A 199 -21.48 31.96 12.52
CA SER A 199 -22.58 31.51 13.39
C SER A 199 -22.09 30.41 14.33
N ALA A 200 -22.41 30.53 15.62
CA ALA A 200 -22.08 29.54 16.64
C ALA A 200 -22.67 28.15 16.31
N THR A 201 -21.81 27.15 16.21
CA THR A 201 -22.23 25.74 16.06
C THR A 201 -22.71 25.22 17.41
N SER A 202 -23.93 24.68 17.44
CA SER A 202 -24.52 24.01 18.60
C SER A 202 -23.70 22.79 19.02
N GLY A 203 -23.55 22.61 20.33
CA GLY A 203 -22.86 21.47 20.94
C GLY A 203 -23.52 20.10 20.64
N PRO A 204 -22.85 19.00 21.04
CA PRO A 204 -23.23 17.65 20.65
C PRO A 204 -24.61 17.26 21.21
N ARG A 205 -25.52 16.83 20.33
CA ARG A 205 -26.80 16.24 20.71
C ARG A 205 -26.68 14.72 20.90
N PRO A 206 -27.34 14.14 21.92
CA PRO A 206 -27.21 12.74 22.31
C PRO A 206 -27.83 11.76 21.31
N TYR A 207 -27.29 10.54 21.29
CA TYR A 207 -27.76 9.38 20.53
C TYR A 207 -29.25 9.10 20.78
N LEU A 208 -30.08 9.15 19.74
CA LEU A 208 -31.45 8.63 19.80
C LEU A 208 -31.41 7.11 19.63
N SER A 209 -32.00 6.41 20.61
CA SER A 209 -32.30 4.98 20.58
C SER A 209 -33.38 4.66 19.54
N GLU A 210 -33.22 3.58 18.79
CA GLU A 210 -34.25 3.08 17.86
C GLU A 210 -35.51 2.58 18.61
N PRO A 211 -36.72 2.77 18.06
CA PRO A 211 -37.92 2.12 18.56
C PRO A 211 -38.07 0.73 17.93
N GLY A 212 -38.30 -0.28 18.77
CA GLY A 212 -38.46 -1.67 18.37
C GLY A 212 -39.69 -1.95 17.51
N ARG A 213 -39.54 -3.00 16.70
CA ARG A 213 -40.57 -3.99 16.37
C ARG A 213 -39.90 -5.31 16.06
#